data_AF-A0A1S3E339-F1
#
_entry.id   AF-A0A1S3E339-F1
#
_cell.length_a   1.000
_cell.length_b   1.000
_cell.length_c   1.000
_cell.angle_alpha   90.00
_cell.angle_beta   90.00
_cell.angle_gamma   90.00
#
_symmetry.space_group_name_H-M   'P 1'
#
loop_
_entity.id
_entity.type
_entity.pdbx_description
1 polymer ?
#
loop_
_entity_poly.entity_id
_entity_poly.type
_entity_poly.pdbx_seq_one_letter_code
_entity_poly.pdbx_strand_id
1 'polypeptide(L)'
;MGTKAKKAMKKSLKKATAIKPSQGADFLPLEGGPGRKIPEQKPLENTSSVLYIGRIPHGFYEKEMEAYFGQFGTIKRLRIARNKKTGKSRHFGFLEFESPEVAKIVADTMHNYLLFEHLLQVFVVPSEDVHPRLWRGFNYRYKPIDSLQIERERHDKERTLEEHKKLVDRIVKRDKKRRKRIEAAGIDYECPNIVGNLQSAPKKIKFED
;
A
#
# COMPACT_ATOMS: atom_id res chain seq x y z
N MET A 1 3.49 5.60 30.77
CA MET A 1 3.06 7.00 30.94
C MET A 1 2.87 7.68 29.58
N GLY A 2 1.60 7.85 29.17
CA GLY A 2 1.11 8.98 28.35
C GLY A 2 1.55 9.13 26.89
N THR A 3 0.77 8.57 25.96
CA THR A 3 0.70 8.99 24.54
C THR A 3 0.34 10.47 24.35
N LYS A 4 -0.04 11.18 25.42
CA LYS A 4 -0.32 12.61 25.45
C LYS A 4 0.94 13.50 25.45
N ALA A 5 2.11 13.01 25.90
CA ALA A 5 3.35 13.81 25.95
C ALA A 5 4.01 13.98 24.56
N LYS A 6 3.90 12.97 23.67
CA LYS A 6 4.46 13.05 22.30
C LYS A 6 3.71 14.02 21.38
N LYS A 7 2.47 14.42 21.73
CA LYS A 7 1.67 15.39 20.97
C LYS A 7 2.03 16.85 21.29
N ALA A 8 2.64 17.11 22.45
CA ALA A 8 3.06 18.46 22.86
C ALA A 8 4.36 18.92 22.16
N MET A 9 5.34 18.03 21.97
CA MET A 9 6.61 18.38 21.28
C MET A 9 6.44 18.66 19.78
N LYS A 10 5.39 18.16 19.13
CA LYS A 10 5.10 18.46 17.71
C LYS A 10 4.44 19.83 17.50
N LYS A 11 4.01 20.51 18.58
CA LYS A 11 3.36 21.83 18.52
C LYS A 11 4.36 22.98 18.69
N SER A 12 5.54 22.73 19.28
CA SER A 12 6.59 23.75 19.46
C SER A 12 7.52 23.93 18.25
N LEU A 13 7.62 22.93 17.35
CA LEU A 13 8.44 23.01 16.12
C LEU A 13 7.72 23.63 14.91
N LYS A 14 6.45 24.03 15.05
CA LYS A 14 5.68 24.74 13.99
C LYS A 14 5.54 26.25 14.23
N LYS A 15 6.27 26.83 15.19
CA LYS A 15 6.23 28.26 15.52
C LYS A 15 7.49 29.03 15.09
N ALA A 16 8.06 28.64 13.94
CA ALA A 16 9.09 29.39 13.23
C ALA A 16 8.83 29.27 11.72
N THR A 17 7.73 29.87 11.27
CA THR A 17 7.42 30.28 9.88
C THR A 17 5.97 30.76 9.86
N ALA A 18 5.72 31.88 10.54
CA ALA A 18 4.46 32.61 10.41
C ALA A 18 4.70 33.77 9.43
N ILE A 19 4.33 33.56 8.17
CA ILE A 19 4.26 34.61 7.16
C ILE A 19 3.03 35.45 7.51
N LYS A 20 3.24 36.73 7.84
CA LYS A 20 2.15 37.69 8.02
C LYS A 20 1.57 38.06 6.65
N PRO A 21 0.24 38.15 6.47
CA PRO A 21 -0.33 38.74 5.27
C PRO A 21 -0.42 40.26 5.49
N SER A 22 0.42 41.04 4.82
CA SER A 22 0.21 42.48 4.66
C SER A 22 -0.60 42.72 3.39
N GLN A 23 -1.80 43.23 3.56
CA GLN A 23 -2.63 43.73 2.46
C GLN A 23 -1.97 44.95 1.81
N GLY A 24 -2.11 45.06 0.48
CA GLY A 24 -1.90 46.29 -0.27
C GLY A 24 -0.68 46.28 -1.18
N ALA A 25 -0.88 45.81 -2.42
CA ALA A 25 -0.45 46.48 -3.65
C ALA A 25 -0.54 45.48 -4.81
N ASP A 26 -1.57 45.66 -5.64
CA ASP A 26 -1.64 45.15 -7.00
C ASP A 26 -0.53 45.81 -7.83
N PHE A 27 0.67 45.23 -7.83
CA PHE A 27 1.71 45.56 -8.81
C PHE A 27 2.66 44.36 -8.93
N LEU A 28 2.61 43.66 -10.07
CA LEU A 28 3.64 42.69 -10.43
C LEU A 28 4.90 43.49 -10.81
N PRO A 29 6.03 43.37 -10.10
CA PRO A 29 7.28 43.91 -10.60
C PRO A 29 7.68 43.10 -11.83
N LEU A 30 7.78 43.77 -12.98
CA LEU A 30 8.34 43.24 -14.24
C LEU A 30 9.84 42.94 -14.14
N GLU A 31 10.46 43.12 -12.98
CA GLU A 31 11.84 42.73 -12.74
C GLU A 31 11.90 41.30 -12.21
N GLY A 32 12.39 40.40 -13.06
CA GLY A 32 12.68 39.01 -12.71
C GLY A 32 13.63 38.95 -11.52
N GLY A 33 13.08 38.68 -10.33
CA GLY A 33 13.88 38.38 -9.14
C GLY A 33 14.87 37.23 -9.41
N PRO A 34 15.96 37.13 -8.62
CA PRO A 34 16.99 36.14 -8.85
C PRO A 34 16.36 34.75 -8.93
N GLY A 35 16.43 34.14 -10.11
CA GLY A 35 15.82 32.84 -10.39
C GLY A 35 16.20 31.87 -9.29
N ARG A 36 15.23 31.10 -8.79
CA ARG A 36 15.51 29.99 -7.87
C ARG A 36 16.60 29.14 -8.53
N LYS A 37 17.78 29.09 -7.91
CA LYS A 37 18.86 28.20 -8.35
C LYS A 37 18.28 26.79 -8.33
N ILE A 38 17.98 26.26 -9.51
CA ILE A 38 17.63 24.85 -9.69
C ILE A 38 18.86 24.10 -9.17
N PRO A 39 18.72 23.11 -8.26
CA PRO A 39 19.85 22.36 -7.79
C PRO A 39 20.58 21.77 -9.00
N GLU A 40 21.85 22.15 -9.14
CA GLU A 40 22.74 21.67 -10.18
C GLU A 40 22.81 20.14 -10.04
N GLN A 41 22.25 19.43 -11.03
CA GLN A 41 22.29 17.99 -11.06
C GLN A 41 23.75 17.60 -11.27
N LYS A 42 24.44 17.24 -10.19
CA LYS A 42 25.75 16.59 -10.29
C LYS A 42 25.59 15.40 -11.25
N PRO A 43 26.48 15.21 -12.24
CA PRO A 43 26.47 13.98 -13.01
C PRO A 43 26.74 12.85 -12.02
N LEU A 44 25.68 12.14 -11.63
CA LEU A 44 25.77 11.00 -10.76
C LEU A 44 26.65 10.00 -11.49
N GLU A 45 27.82 9.71 -10.92
CA GLU A 45 28.67 8.61 -11.35
C GLU A 45 27.79 7.35 -11.48
N ASN A 46 27.59 6.90 -12.73
CA ASN A 46 26.61 5.88 -13.13
C ASN A 46 27.04 4.49 -12.63
N THR A 47 27.03 4.30 -11.32
CA THR A 47 27.37 3.04 -10.64
C THR A 47 26.14 2.16 -10.43
N SER A 48 24.96 2.60 -10.88
CA SER A 48 23.71 1.89 -10.67
C SER A 48 23.53 0.78 -11.69
N SER A 49 23.52 -0.47 -11.22
CA SER A 49 23.25 -1.66 -12.04
C SER A 49 21.76 -1.98 -12.21
N VAL A 50 20.85 -1.13 -11.70
CA VAL A 50 19.40 -1.37 -11.70
C VAL A 50 18.75 -0.63 -12.88
N LEU A 51 17.98 -1.36 -13.65
CA LEU A 51 17.17 -0.88 -14.75
C LEU A 51 15.69 -0.93 -14.42
N TYR A 52 14.99 0.12 -14.81
CA TYR A 52 13.54 0.13 -14.95
C TYR A 52 13.18 -0.26 -16.38
N ILE A 53 12.21 -1.18 -16.52
CA ILE A 53 11.67 -1.60 -17.81
C ILE A 53 10.16 -1.40 -17.75
N GLY A 54 9.63 -0.54 -18.62
CA GLY A 54 8.21 -0.21 -18.75
C GLY A 54 7.64 -0.61 -20.11
N ARG A 55 6.31 -0.59 -20.22
CA ARG A 55 5.54 -0.98 -21.42
C ARG A 55 5.83 -2.41 -21.89
N ILE A 56 6.02 -3.31 -20.94
CA ILE A 56 6.30 -4.72 -21.21
C ILE A 56 5.06 -5.38 -21.85
N PRO A 57 5.19 -6.06 -23.01
CA PRO A 57 4.09 -6.79 -23.63
C PRO A 57 3.61 -7.96 -22.77
N HIS A 58 2.34 -8.33 -22.95
CA HIS A 58 1.77 -9.49 -22.26
C HIS A 58 2.44 -10.79 -22.75
N GLY A 59 2.93 -11.62 -21.83
CA GLY A 59 3.66 -12.84 -22.15
C GLY A 59 5.18 -12.70 -22.04
N PHE A 60 5.71 -11.48 -22.05
CA PHE A 60 7.13 -11.23 -21.80
C PHE A 60 7.38 -11.08 -20.30
N TYR A 61 7.42 -12.22 -19.60
CA TYR A 61 7.54 -12.28 -18.15
C TYR A 61 8.98 -12.56 -17.71
N GLU A 62 9.16 -12.97 -16.45
CA GLU A 62 10.48 -13.11 -15.85
C GLU A 62 11.36 -14.11 -16.60
N LYS A 63 10.82 -15.24 -17.08
CA LYS A 63 11.60 -16.25 -17.80
C LYS A 63 12.06 -15.76 -19.16
N GLU A 64 11.16 -15.13 -19.89
CA GLU A 64 11.41 -14.61 -21.23
C GLU A 64 12.37 -13.41 -21.17
N MET A 65 12.19 -12.54 -20.16
CA MET A 65 13.11 -11.45 -19.88
C MET A 65 14.50 -11.96 -19.47
N GLU A 66 14.59 -12.98 -18.62
CA GLU A 66 15.88 -13.56 -18.21
C GLU A 66 16.63 -14.15 -19.40
N ALA A 67 15.94 -14.90 -20.27
CA ALA A 67 16.53 -15.44 -21.49
C ALA A 67 16.97 -14.33 -22.47
N TYR A 68 16.15 -13.30 -22.67
CA TYR A 68 16.46 -12.22 -23.62
C TYR A 68 17.56 -11.29 -23.11
N PHE A 69 17.44 -10.80 -21.88
CA PHE A 69 18.43 -9.87 -21.32
C PHE A 69 19.72 -10.57 -20.89
N GLY A 70 19.69 -11.90 -20.71
CA GLY A 70 20.89 -12.71 -20.46
C GLY A 70 21.93 -12.62 -21.57
N GLN A 71 21.53 -12.26 -22.80
CA GLN A 71 22.46 -12.06 -23.92
C GLN A 71 23.39 -10.85 -23.74
N PHE A 72 22.99 -9.86 -22.92
CA PHE A 72 23.81 -8.67 -22.65
C PHE A 72 24.75 -8.88 -21.48
N GLY A 73 24.40 -9.77 -20.54
CA GLY A 73 25.23 -10.11 -19.40
C GLY A 73 24.46 -10.83 -18.29
N THR A 74 25.19 -11.16 -17.22
CA THR A 74 24.64 -11.89 -16.07
C THR A 74 23.65 -11.03 -15.27
N ILE A 75 22.44 -11.56 -15.11
CA ILE A 75 21.37 -10.92 -14.32
C ILE A 75 21.46 -11.38 -12.86
N LYS A 76 21.58 -10.45 -11.92
CA LYS A 76 21.58 -10.74 -10.49
C LYS A 76 20.16 -10.92 -9.96
N ARG A 77 19.27 -9.98 -10.28
CA ARG A 77 17.89 -9.95 -9.77
C ARG A 77 16.94 -9.46 -10.84
N LEU A 78 15.79 -10.11 -10.92
CA LEU A 78 14.73 -9.76 -11.86
C LEU A 78 13.39 -9.74 -11.13
N ARG A 79 12.59 -8.70 -11.38
CA ARG A 79 11.27 -8.58 -10.77
C ARG A 79 10.29 -7.82 -11.64
N ILE A 80 9.17 -8.45 -11.98
CA ILE A 80 8.03 -7.76 -12.60
C ILE A 80 7.04 -7.31 -11.53
N ALA A 81 6.53 -6.10 -11.66
CA ALA A 81 5.48 -5.60 -10.79
C ALA A 81 4.15 -6.27 -11.15
N ARG A 82 3.53 -6.94 -10.18
CA ARG A 82 2.25 -7.62 -10.31
C ARG A 82 1.22 -7.03 -9.35
N ASN A 83 -0.06 -7.12 -9.70
CA ASN A 83 -1.16 -6.77 -8.80
C ASN A 83 -1.23 -7.79 -7.67
N LYS A 84 -1.27 -7.33 -6.41
CA LYS A 84 -1.30 -8.19 -5.22
C LYS A 84 -2.57 -9.04 -5.11
N LYS A 85 -3.69 -8.59 -5.69
CA LYS A 85 -4.98 -9.30 -5.63
C LYS A 85 -5.17 -10.29 -6.77
N THR A 86 -4.82 -9.90 -7.99
CA THR A 86 -5.09 -10.70 -9.20
C THR A 86 -3.86 -11.42 -9.76
N GLY A 87 -2.65 -11.05 -9.33
CA GLY A 87 -1.41 -11.61 -9.87
C GLY A 87 -1.02 -11.15 -11.27
N LYS A 88 -1.91 -10.42 -11.95
CA LYS A 88 -1.67 -9.88 -13.29
C LYS A 88 -0.49 -8.92 -13.28
N SER A 89 0.32 -8.94 -14.33
CA SER A 89 1.41 -7.99 -14.51
C SER A 89 0.87 -6.56 -14.60
N ARG A 90 1.70 -5.62 -14.16
CA ARG A 90 1.47 -4.18 -14.33
C ARG A 90 2.24 -3.63 -15.53
N HIS A 91 2.83 -4.51 -16.35
CA HIS A 91 3.57 -4.17 -17.57
C HIS A 91 4.81 -3.29 -17.32
N PHE A 92 5.40 -3.42 -16.13
CA PHE A 92 6.71 -2.85 -15.82
C PHE A 92 7.44 -3.73 -14.79
N GLY A 93 8.77 -3.61 -14.75
CA GLY A 93 9.63 -4.38 -13.88
C GLY A 93 10.96 -3.68 -13.62
N PHE A 94 11.75 -4.32 -12.77
CA PHE A 94 13.10 -3.92 -12.45
C PHE A 94 14.03 -5.10 -12.70
N LEU A 95 15.18 -4.80 -13.28
CA LEU A 95 16.22 -5.76 -13.61
C LEU A 95 17.53 -5.23 -13.05
N GLU A 96 18.31 -6.07 -12.38
CA GLU A 96 19.63 -5.72 -11.88
C GLU A 96 20.68 -6.61 -12.53
N PHE A 97 21.60 -5.97 -13.25
CA PHE A 97 22.75 -6.63 -13.83
C PHE A 97 23.90 -6.73 -12.82
N GLU A 98 24.82 -7.64 -13.10
CA GLU A 98 26.06 -7.73 -12.33
C GLU A 98 26.97 -6.53 -12.54
N SER A 99 27.12 -6.10 -13.80
CA SER A 99 27.94 -4.95 -14.20
C SER A 99 27.08 -3.71 -14.47
N PRO A 100 27.45 -2.53 -13.92
CA PRO A 100 26.74 -1.28 -14.18
C PRO A 100 26.92 -0.79 -15.63
N GLU A 101 28.03 -1.14 -16.28
CA GLU A 101 28.29 -0.78 -17.67
C GLU A 101 27.28 -1.46 -18.63
N VAL A 102 27.01 -2.74 -18.39
CA VAL A 102 26.00 -3.50 -19.14
C VAL A 102 24.62 -2.86 -18.98
N ALA A 103 24.27 -2.42 -17.76
CA ALA A 103 23.00 -1.75 -17.53
C ALA A 103 22.86 -0.48 -18.39
N LYS A 104 23.91 0.34 -18.48
CA LYS A 104 23.91 1.54 -19.32
C LYS A 104 23.73 1.21 -20.80
N ILE A 105 24.48 0.24 -21.33
CA ILE A 105 24.38 -0.20 -22.73
C ILE A 105 22.95 -0.70 -23.03
N VAL A 106 22.37 -1.49 -22.13
CA VAL A 106 21.00 -2.00 -22.31
C VAL A 106 19.98 -0.86 -22.28
N ALA A 107 20.14 0.12 -21.40
CA ALA A 107 19.25 1.28 -21.39
C ALA A 107 19.30 2.06 -22.71
N ASP A 108 20.49 2.33 -23.23
CA ASP A 108 20.65 3.11 -24.46
C ASP A 108 20.17 2.35 -25.71
N THR A 109 20.40 1.03 -25.76
CA THR A 109 20.03 0.18 -26.91
C THR A 109 18.56 -0.23 -26.92
N MET A 110 17.95 -0.47 -25.76
CA MET A 110 16.58 -0.98 -25.65
C MET A 110 15.53 0.09 -25.40
N HIS A 111 15.94 1.33 -25.11
CA HIS A 111 14.99 2.42 -24.98
C HIS A 111 14.31 2.69 -26.33
N ASN A 112 12.97 2.65 -26.34
CA ASN A 112 12.11 2.71 -27.53
C ASN A 112 12.26 1.53 -28.51
N TYR A 113 12.71 0.36 -28.05
CA TYR A 113 12.68 -0.85 -28.86
C TYR A 113 11.24 -1.35 -29.06
N LEU A 114 10.86 -1.64 -30.30
CA LEU A 114 9.52 -2.15 -30.64
C LEU A 114 9.46 -3.66 -30.44
N LEU A 115 8.67 -4.11 -29.46
CA LEU A 115 8.46 -5.51 -29.12
C LEU A 115 6.96 -5.81 -29.01
N PHE A 116 6.45 -6.72 -29.86
CA PHE A 116 5.03 -7.11 -29.91
C PHE A 116 4.07 -5.89 -29.90
N GLU A 117 4.31 -4.92 -30.78
CA GLU A 117 3.53 -3.66 -30.88
C GLU A 117 3.75 -2.65 -29.73
N HIS A 118 4.58 -2.97 -28.74
CA HIS A 118 4.91 -2.09 -27.63
C HIS A 118 6.32 -1.53 -27.74
N LEU A 119 6.45 -0.20 -27.65
CA LEU A 119 7.74 0.47 -27.50
C LEU A 119 8.18 0.36 -26.04
N LEU A 120 9.23 -0.43 -25.78
CA LEU A 120 9.79 -0.60 -24.45
C LEU A 120 10.39 0.71 -23.94
N GLN A 121 10.17 1.00 -22.66
CA GLN A 121 10.78 2.13 -21.98
C GLN A 121 11.80 1.61 -20.99
N VAL A 122 13.08 1.75 -21.30
CA VAL A 122 14.18 1.28 -20.44
C VAL A 122 14.95 2.49 -19.92
N PHE A 123 15.09 2.58 -18.60
CA PHE A 123 15.85 3.65 -17.94
C PHE A 123 16.76 3.08 -16.87
N VAL A 124 17.94 3.66 -16.71
CA VAL A 124 18.80 3.39 -15.56
C VAL A 124 18.19 4.06 -14.33
N VAL A 125 18.03 3.31 -13.25
CA VAL A 125 17.53 3.82 -11.98
C VAL A 125 18.72 4.07 -11.07
N PRO A 126 18.96 5.32 -10.63
CA PRO A 126 20.01 5.62 -9.67
C PRO A 126 19.87 4.76 -8.41
N SER A 127 20.99 4.30 -7.86
CA SER A 127 21.00 3.42 -6.68
C SER A 127 20.28 4.03 -5.48
N GLU A 128 20.24 5.35 -5.36
CA GLU A 128 19.57 6.10 -4.29
C GLU A 128 18.04 5.99 -4.36
N ASP A 129 17.48 5.92 -5.57
CA ASP A 129 16.03 5.83 -5.80
C ASP A 129 15.51 4.39 -5.68
N VAL A 130 16.41 3.41 -5.62
CA VAL A 130 16.06 2.00 -5.44
C VAL A 130 15.55 1.78 -4.02
N HIS A 131 14.23 1.70 -3.88
CA HIS A 131 13.63 1.45 -2.57
C HIS A 131 14.13 0.13 -1.95
N PRO A 132 14.55 0.08 -0.67
CA PRO A 132 15.14 -1.11 -0.04
C PRO A 132 14.26 -2.37 -0.09
N ARG A 133 12.94 -2.20 -0.20
CA ARG A 133 11.97 -3.29 -0.28
C ARG A 133 11.71 -3.81 -1.70
N LEU A 134 12.33 -3.23 -2.73
CA LEU A 134 12.11 -3.60 -4.12
C LEU A 134 12.32 -5.11 -4.34
N TRP A 135 13.43 -5.63 -3.82
CA TRP A 135 13.83 -7.02 -3.99
C TRP A 135 13.19 -7.99 -2.97
N ARG A 136 12.29 -7.53 -2.10
CA ARG A 136 11.67 -8.44 -1.11
C ARG A 136 10.75 -9.42 -1.80
N GLY A 137 11.07 -10.72 -1.70
CA GLY A 137 10.28 -11.80 -2.27
C GLY A 137 10.33 -11.84 -3.81
N PHE A 138 11.44 -11.42 -4.42
CA PHE A 138 11.61 -11.49 -5.87
C PHE A 138 11.58 -12.94 -6.40
N ASN A 139 12.09 -13.91 -5.62
CA ASN A 139 12.02 -15.34 -5.94
C ASN A 139 10.67 -16.01 -5.63
N TYR A 140 9.65 -15.27 -5.17
CA TYR A 140 8.37 -15.85 -4.82
C TYR A 140 7.42 -15.87 -6.03
N ARG A 141 7.02 -17.08 -6.47
CA ARG A 141 5.92 -17.22 -7.44
C ARG A 141 4.62 -16.76 -6.81
N TYR A 142 3.96 -15.79 -7.44
CA TYR A 142 2.66 -15.30 -6.96
C TYR A 142 1.64 -16.43 -6.92
N LYS A 143 1.03 -16.65 -5.75
CA LYS A 143 -0.13 -17.52 -5.58
C LYS A 143 -1.38 -16.64 -5.46
N PRO A 144 -2.38 -16.78 -6.34
CA PRO A 144 -3.63 -16.03 -6.20
C PRO A 144 -4.28 -16.38 -4.86
N ILE A 145 -4.73 -15.33 -4.17
CA ILE A 145 -5.40 -15.46 -2.89
C ILE A 145 -6.88 -15.71 -3.19
N ASP A 146 -7.44 -16.83 -2.72
CA ASP A 146 -8.89 -17.03 -2.77
C ASP A 146 -9.57 -16.16 -1.71
N SER A 147 -9.93 -14.94 -2.13
CA SER A 147 -10.59 -13.98 -1.26
C SER A 147 -11.95 -14.48 -0.79
N LEU A 148 -12.67 -15.23 -1.61
CA LEU A 148 -14.00 -15.74 -1.25
C LEU A 148 -13.91 -16.77 -0.14
N GLN A 149 -12.96 -17.70 -0.24
CA GLN A 149 -12.72 -18.67 0.82
C GLN A 149 -12.30 -17.99 2.13
N ILE A 150 -11.35 -17.05 2.07
CA ILE A 150 -10.90 -16.30 3.27
C ILE A 150 -12.05 -15.50 3.89
N GLU A 151 -12.90 -14.88 3.07
CA GLU A 151 -14.06 -14.13 3.54
C GLU A 151 -15.12 -15.05 4.15
N ARG A 152 -15.37 -16.23 3.56
CA ARG A 152 -16.23 -17.28 4.13
C ARG A 152 -15.72 -17.71 5.49
N GLU A 153 -14.46 -18.12 5.59
CA GLU A 153 -13.82 -18.53 6.84
C GLU A 153 -13.89 -17.42 7.91
N ARG A 154 -13.63 -16.16 7.56
CA ARG A 154 -13.76 -15.02 8.48
C ARG A 154 -15.19 -14.80 8.94
N HIS A 155 -16.15 -14.93 8.02
CA HIS A 155 -17.54 -14.68 8.32
C HIS A 155 -18.14 -15.80 9.20
N ASP A 156 -17.71 -17.03 8.94
CA ASP A 156 -18.16 -18.26 9.61
C ASP A 156 -17.41 -18.55 10.91
N LYS A 157 -16.24 -17.91 11.12
CA LYS A 157 -15.50 -17.97 12.37
C LYS A 157 -16.41 -17.70 13.57
N GLU A 158 -16.38 -18.63 14.52
CA GLU A 158 -17.20 -18.56 15.73
C GLU A 158 -16.75 -17.42 16.64
N ARG A 159 -17.69 -16.90 17.43
CA ARG A 159 -17.40 -15.82 18.38
C ARG A 159 -16.58 -16.36 19.53
N THR A 160 -15.54 -15.62 19.91
CA THR A 160 -14.79 -15.93 21.12
C THR A 160 -15.61 -15.60 22.38
N LEU A 161 -15.24 -16.17 23.53
CA LEU A 161 -15.93 -15.89 24.80
C LEU A 161 -15.92 -14.40 25.17
N GLU A 162 -14.82 -13.69 24.87
CA GLU A 162 -14.72 -12.24 25.12
C GLU A 162 -15.66 -11.43 24.22
N GLU A 163 -15.73 -11.80 22.94
CA GLU A 163 -16.64 -11.17 21.99
C GLU A 163 -18.10 -11.45 22.35
N HIS A 164 -18.39 -12.65 22.85
CA HIS A 164 -19.70 -13.03 23.37
C HIS A 164 -20.09 -12.22 24.60
N LYS A 165 -19.19 -12.08 25.60
CA LYS A 165 -19.40 -11.22 26.78
C LYS A 165 -19.72 -9.78 26.38
N LYS A 166 -18.94 -9.20 25.44
CA LYS A 166 -19.19 -7.84 24.91
C LYS A 166 -20.54 -7.70 24.21
N LEU A 167 -21.00 -8.76 23.55
CA LEU A 167 -22.32 -8.80 22.90
C LEU A 167 -23.43 -8.83 23.95
N VAL A 168 -23.32 -9.70 24.97
CA VAL A 168 -24.26 -9.78 26.10
C VAL A 168 -24.35 -8.43 26.82
N ASP A 169 -23.21 -7.81 27.13
CA ASP A 169 -23.16 -6.47 27.75
C ASP A 169 -23.91 -5.41 26.92
N ARG A 170 -23.78 -5.48 25.59
CA ARG A 170 -24.47 -4.57 24.67
C ARG A 170 -25.98 -4.80 24.68
N ILE A 171 -26.41 -6.06 24.77
CA ILE A 171 -27.83 -6.44 24.88
C ILE A 171 -28.40 -5.89 26.20
N VAL A 172 -27.74 -6.15 27.34
CA VAL A 172 -28.16 -5.66 28.66
C VAL A 172 -28.24 -4.14 28.71
N LYS A 173 -27.25 -3.43 28.13
CA LYS A 173 -27.28 -1.96 28.05
C LYS A 173 -28.45 -1.45 27.22
N ARG A 174 -28.79 -2.12 26.11
CA ARG A 174 -29.92 -1.75 25.26
C ARG A 174 -31.24 -2.01 25.96
N ASP A 175 -31.34 -3.12 26.68
CA ASP A 175 -32.52 -3.48 27.46
C ASP A 175 -32.78 -2.48 28.60
N LYS A 176 -31.76 -2.13 29.38
CA LYS A 176 -31.88 -1.09 30.43
C LYS A 176 -32.37 0.26 29.88
N LYS A 177 -31.91 0.66 28.69
CA LYS A 177 -32.40 1.86 28.02
C LYS A 177 -33.86 1.72 27.57
N ARG A 178 -34.26 0.55 27.09
CA ARG A 178 -35.63 0.25 26.70
C ARG A 178 -36.57 0.32 27.90
N ARG A 179 -36.22 -0.33 29.03
CA ARG A 179 -37.01 -0.31 30.27
C ARG A 179 -37.28 1.12 30.75
N LYS A 180 -36.24 1.96 30.80
CA LYS A 180 -36.38 3.40 31.16
C LYS A 180 -37.33 4.16 30.24
N ARG A 181 -37.40 3.82 28.95
CA ARG A 181 -38.32 4.46 28.00
C ARG A 181 -39.76 4.02 28.19
N ILE A 182 -39.97 2.75 28.52
CA ILE A 182 -41.30 2.18 28.82
C ILE A 182 -41.84 2.79 30.12
N GLU A 183 -41.01 2.86 31.15
CA GLU A 183 -41.31 3.52 32.43
C GLU A 183 -41.64 5.01 32.22
N ALA A 184 -40.83 5.74 31.45
CA ALA A 184 -41.11 7.14 31.13
C ALA A 184 -42.39 7.35 30.29
N ALA A 185 -42.82 6.35 29.53
CA ALA A 185 -44.07 6.36 28.79
C ALA A 185 -45.28 5.98 29.66
N GLY A 186 -45.08 5.62 30.93
CA GLY A 186 -46.15 5.25 31.86
C GLY A 186 -46.80 3.90 31.54
N ILE A 187 -46.13 3.03 30.79
CA ILE A 187 -46.65 1.72 30.41
C ILE A 187 -46.25 0.70 31.48
N ASP A 188 -47.23 0.08 32.12
CA ASP A 188 -47.00 -1.01 33.07
C ASP A 188 -46.72 -2.32 32.31
N TYR A 189 -45.43 -2.57 32.05
CA TYR A 189 -44.98 -3.77 31.34
C TYR A 189 -43.74 -4.37 32.01
N GLU A 190 -43.93 -5.57 32.57
CA GLU A 190 -42.86 -6.35 33.17
C GLU A 190 -42.01 -7.02 32.08
N CYS A 191 -40.82 -6.49 31.84
CA CYS A 191 -39.90 -7.03 30.84
C CYS A 191 -39.28 -8.34 31.36
N PRO A 192 -39.41 -9.47 30.63
CA PRO A 192 -38.82 -10.73 31.05
C PRO A 192 -37.30 -10.64 31.15
N ASN A 193 -36.73 -11.44 32.07
CA ASN A 193 -35.29 -11.47 32.31
C ASN A 193 -34.55 -12.10 31.13
N ILE A 194 -33.49 -11.42 30.68
CA ILE A 194 -32.63 -11.93 29.61
C ILE A 194 -31.72 -13.00 30.21
N VAL A 195 -32.10 -14.27 30.05
CA VAL A 195 -31.29 -15.42 30.43
C VAL A 195 -30.21 -15.63 29.35
N GLY A 196 -29.14 -14.84 29.43
CA GLY A 196 -28.02 -14.96 28.50
C GLY A 196 -27.15 -16.17 28.87
N ASN A 197 -27.14 -17.21 28.04
CA ASN A 197 -26.20 -18.32 28.21
C ASN A 197 -24.75 -17.79 28.02
N LEU A 198 -23.89 -17.99 29.03
CA LEU A 198 -22.48 -17.55 29.02
C LEU A 198 -21.60 -18.39 28.07
N GLN A 199 -22.13 -19.47 27.53
CA GLN A 199 -21.46 -20.33 26.56
C GLN A 199 -21.31 -19.62 25.21
N SER A 200 -20.19 -19.87 24.53
CA SER A 200 -19.96 -19.39 23.16
C SER A 200 -20.99 -20.02 22.23
N ALA A 201 -21.93 -19.21 21.73
CA ALA A 201 -22.87 -19.66 20.71
C ALA A 201 -22.30 -19.41 19.30
N PRO A 202 -22.55 -20.31 18.33
CA PRO A 202 -22.15 -20.10 16.95
C PRO A 202 -22.85 -18.85 16.38
N LYS A 203 -22.15 -18.12 15.51
CA LYS A 203 -22.66 -16.86 14.93
C LYS A 203 -23.85 -17.10 13.99
N LYS A 204 -23.91 -18.28 13.37
CA LYS A 204 -24.98 -18.72 12.46
C LYS A 204 -25.64 -19.96 13.03
N ILE A 205 -26.94 -20.09 12.79
CA ILE A 205 -27.68 -21.33 12.99
C ILE A 205 -27.22 -22.29 11.88
N LYS A 206 -26.65 -23.44 12.26
CA LYS A 206 -26.37 -24.53 11.33
C LYS A 206 -27.59 -25.44 11.36
N PHE A 207 -28.21 -25.67 10.22
CA PHE A 207 -29.21 -26.73 10.07
C PHE A 207 -28.45 -28.00 9.75
N GLU A 208 -28.83 -29.11 10.38
CA GLU A 208 -28.35 -30.43 9.96
C GLU A 208 -29.07 -30.77 8.66
N ASP A 209 -28.31 -31.19 7.63
CA ASP A 209 -28.83 -31.59 6.32
C ASP A 209 -29.63 -32.91 6.40
#